data_AF-A0A1D2VB40-F1
#
_entry.id   AF-A0A1D2VB40-F1
#
_cell.length_a   1.000
_cell.length_b   1.000
_cell.length_c   1.000
_cell.angle_alpha   90.00
_cell.angle_beta   90.00
_cell.angle_gamma   90.00
#
_symmetry.space_group_name_H-M   'P 1'
#
loop_
_entity.id
_entity.type
_entity.pdbx_description
1 polymer ?
#
loop_
_entity_poly.entity_id
_entity_poly.type
_entity_poly.pdbx_seq_one_letter_code
_entity_poly.pdbx_strand_id
1 'polypeptide(L)'
;MASSVQGFIELPESRYDLNTYTGRVRHCLEISDPFMLLNTKNDIKASRDLIQQYKNGIIKTMSPELWKAKKILDSTLHPDTGEVVYLPFRMSSYVLSNLVVTVGMLTPNLGTFGTLFWQITNQSLNVAINTSNANKSHPLTTQQLITNYFLAVSASCSVALGLNSIVPRLKNVSQNTKTILGRLVPFAAVISAGIVNVVLMRGEELRKGISIFNKENNEEVGISKIAAKYAVGETALSRVINATPIMVIPPLILVKLQNGFLKGRGVGMTTLANVGLYLATSFTVLPLALAVFPQKRELSVKKLEERFNNLKDRNGNPINYIQFNRGM
;
A
#
# COMPACT_ATOMS: atom_id res chain seq x y z
N MET A 1 6.64 -13.92 -6.43
CA MET A 1 5.22 -14.31 -6.57
C MET A 1 5.18 -15.64 -7.29
N ALA A 2 4.03 -16.33 -7.33
CA ALA A 2 3.88 -17.55 -8.12
C ALA A 2 4.21 -17.35 -9.61
N SER A 3 4.03 -16.13 -10.12
CA SER A 3 4.43 -15.71 -11.46
C SER A 3 5.93 -15.86 -11.74
N SER A 4 6.79 -15.83 -10.72
CA SER A 4 8.25 -15.96 -10.87
C SER A 4 8.71 -17.41 -11.10
N VAL A 5 7.84 -18.39 -10.91
CA VAL A 5 8.16 -19.80 -11.16
C VAL A 5 8.24 -20.00 -12.67
N GLN A 6 9.27 -20.68 -13.18
CA GLN A 6 9.42 -20.89 -14.62
C GLN A 6 8.41 -21.90 -15.18
N GLY A 7 8.00 -21.70 -16.44
CA GLY A 7 7.22 -22.65 -17.23
C GLY A 7 6.38 -21.97 -18.32
N PHE A 8 5.82 -22.78 -19.22
CA PHE A 8 5.25 -22.34 -20.51
C PHE A 8 3.81 -21.84 -20.40
N ILE A 9 3.06 -22.30 -19.41
CA ILE A 9 1.67 -21.89 -19.18
C ILE A 9 1.63 -20.70 -18.23
N GLU A 10 0.94 -19.63 -18.62
CA GLU A 10 0.72 -18.47 -17.76
C GLU A 10 -0.25 -18.79 -16.62
N LEU A 11 0.07 -18.30 -15.42
CA LEU A 11 -0.82 -18.43 -14.27
C LEU A 11 -1.89 -17.34 -14.32
N PRO A 12 -3.15 -17.66 -14.00
CA PRO A 12 -4.18 -16.64 -13.86
C PRO A 12 -3.79 -15.65 -12.75
N GLU A 13 -3.94 -14.36 -13.03
CA GLU A 13 -3.51 -13.28 -12.14
C GLU A 13 -4.21 -13.35 -10.77
N SER A 14 -5.51 -13.63 -10.77
CA SER A 14 -6.35 -13.72 -9.58
C SER A 14 -7.42 -14.81 -9.74
N ARG A 15 -7.86 -15.38 -8.60
CA ARG A 15 -9.03 -16.26 -8.52
C ARG A 15 -10.35 -15.51 -8.73
N TYR A 16 -10.36 -14.23 -8.40
CA TYR A 16 -11.54 -13.36 -8.47
C TYR A 16 -11.39 -12.32 -9.57
N ASP A 17 -12.52 -11.89 -10.12
CA ASP A 17 -12.57 -10.84 -11.15
C ASP A 17 -12.10 -9.49 -10.59
N LEU A 18 -10.91 -9.06 -11.02
CA LEU A 18 -10.27 -7.81 -10.63
C LEU A 18 -10.97 -6.58 -11.21
N ASN A 19 -11.89 -6.74 -12.17
CA ASN A 19 -12.71 -5.64 -12.67
C ASN A 19 -13.78 -5.24 -11.64
N THR A 20 -14.25 -6.19 -10.82
CA THR A 20 -15.20 -5.92 -9.73
C THR A 20 -14.51 -5.47 -8.45
N TYR A 21 -15.14 -4.54 -7.72
CA TYR A 21 -14.63 -4.09 -6.42
C TYR A 21 -14.54 -5.24 -5.42
N THR A 22 -15.58 -6.08 -5.35
CA THR A 22 -15.62 -7.24 -4.44
C THR A 22 -14.55 -8.27 -4.76
N GLY A 23 -14.25 -8.50 -6.05
CA GLY A 23 -13.16 -9.38 -6.46
C GLY A 23 -11.79 -8.83 -6.06
N ARG A 24 -11.55 -7.52 -6.21
CA ARG A 24 -10.33 -6.86 -5.72
C ARG A 24 -10.16 -6.97 -4.21
N VAL A 25 -11.22 -6.74 -3.44
CA VAL A 25 -11.18 -6.88 -1.97
C VAL A 25 -10.78 -8.31 -1.58
N ARG A 26 -11.40 -9.32 -2.18
CA ARG A 26 -11.09 -10.74 -1.89
C ARG A 26 -9.66 -11.10 -2.27
N HIS A 27 -9.17 -10.60 -3.40
CA HIS A 27 -7.79 -10.80 -3.82
C HIS A 27 -6.78 -10.16 -2.83
N CYS A 28 -7.03 -8.92 -2.40
CA CYS A 28 -6.17 -8.24 -1.42
C CYS A 28 -6.20 -8.94 -0.05
N LEU A 29 -7.34 -9.49 0.36
CA LEU A 29 -7.48 -10.28 1.58
C LEU A 29 -6.64 -11.57 1.54
N GLU A 30 -6.58 -12.25 0.39
CA GLU A 30 -5.76 -13.45 0.24
C GLU A 30 -4.25 -13.15 0.31
N ILE A 31 -3.80 -12.05 -0.31
CA ILE A 31 -2.38 -11.68 -0.30
C ILE A 31 -1.93 -11.17 1.07
N SER A 32 -2.81 -10.46 1.77
CA SER A 32 -2.50 -9.84 3.07
C SER A 32 -2.77 -10.76 4.27
N ASP A 33 -2.96 -12.06 4.03
CA ASP A 33 -3.27 -13.03 5.07
C ASP A 33 -2.08 -13.22 6.04
N PRO A 34 -2.23 -12.89 7.34
CA PRO A 34 -1.15 -13.01 8.32
C PRO A 34 -0.78 -14.46 8.64
N PHE A 35 -1.67 -15.44 8.40
CA PHE A 35 -1.36 -16.86 8.59
C PHE A 35 -0.29 -17.34 7.61
N MET A 36 -0.04 -16.61 6.51
CA MET A 36 1.03 -16.94 5.58
C MET A 36 2.44 -16.76 6.19
N LEU A 37 2.54 -16.08 7.33
CA LEU A 37 3.79 -15.95 8.09
C LEU A 37 4.19 -17.25 8.79
N LEU A 38 3.25 -18.16 9.02
CA LEU A 38 3.48 -19.44 9.70
C LEU A 38 4.00 -20.53 8.74
N ASN A 39 4.04 -20.26 7.44
CA ASN A 39 4.50 -21.22 6.45
C ASN A 39 6.01 -21.49 6.58
N THR A 40 6.38 -22.76 6.55
CA THR A 40 7.76 -23.22 6.66
C THR A 40 8.48 -23.18 5.30
N LYS A 41 9.81 -23.32 5.31
CA LYS A 41 10.60 -23.46 4.08
C LYS A 41 10.15 -24.67 3.24
N ASN A 42 9.68 -25.74 3.90
CA ASN A 42 9.18 -26.94 3.23
C ASN A 42 7.85 -26.66 2.50
N ASP A 43 6.95 -25.89 3.11
CA ASP A 43 5.68 -25.50 2.48
C ASP A 43 5.90 -24.64 1.24
N ILE A 44 6.90 -23.74 1.28
CA ILE A 44 7.29 -22.92 0.12
C ILE A 44 7.84 -23.79 -1.01
N LYS A 45 8.69 -24.79 -0.68
CA LYS A 45 9.25 -25.71 -1.68
C LYS A 45 8.16 -26.57 -2.32
N ALA A 46 7.29 -27.18 -1.51
CA ALA A 46 6.16 -27.97 -2.01
C ALA A 46 5.22 -27.12 -2.89
N SER A 47 4.96 -25.88 -2.49
CA SER A 47 4.14 -24.95 -3.28
C SER A 47 4.80 -24.58 -4.60
N ARG A 48 6.12 -24.41 -4.62
CA ARG A 48 6.90 -24.16 -5.85
C ARG A 48 6.82 -25.34 -6.80
N ASP A 49 7.01 -26.56 -6.30
CA ASP A 49 6.97 -27.77 -7.10
C ASP A 49 5.58 -27.99 -7.73
N LEU A 50 4.50 -27.74 -6.97
CA LEU A 50 3.12 -27.81 -7.49
C LEU A 50 2.84 -26.79 -8.59
N ILE A 51 3.27 -25.54 -8.40
CA ILE A 51 3.09 -24.49 -9.40
C ILE A 51 3.93 -24.78 -10.65
N GLN A 52 5.14 -25.31 -10.49
CA GLN A 52 5.98 -25.72 -11.62
C GLN A 52 5.35 -26.87 -12.41
N GLN A 53 4.75 -27.86 -11.74
CA GLN A 53 4.02 -28.94 -12.41
C GLN A 53 2.83 -28.42 -13.22
N TYR A 54 2.09 -27.43 -12.70
CA TYR A 54 1.04 -26.76 -13.47
C TYR A 54 1.60 -26.01 -14.68
N LYS A 55 2.63 -25.18 -14.48
CA LYS A 55 3.22 -24.39 -15.58
C LYS A 55 3.86 -25.24 -16.68
N ASN A 56 4.25 -26.48 -16.37
CA ASN A 56 4.77 -27.46 -17.30
C ASN A 56 3.69 -28.37 -17.91
N GLY A 57 2.41 -28.14 -17.61
CA GLY A 57 1.29 -28.87 -18.21
C GLY A 57 1.02 -30.27 -17.64
N ILE A 58 1.69 -30.65 -16.54
CA ILE A 58 1.44 -31.92 -15.82
C ILE A 58 0.08 -31.84 -15.11
N ILE A 59 -0.19 -30.72 -14.45
CA ILE A 59 -1.49 -30.41 -13.86
C ILE A 59 -2.23 -29.47 -14.82
N LYS A 60 -3.38 -29.91 -15.35
CA LYS A 60 -4.11 -29.15 -16.38
C LYS A 60 -5.10 -28.13 -15.84
N THR A 61 -5.53 -28.27 -14.59
CA THR A 61 -6.61 -27.45 -13.99
C THR A 61 -6.18 -26.82 -12.68
N MET A 62 -6.62 -25.59 -12.42
CA MET A 62 -6.39 -24.90 -11.15
C MET A 62 -7.22 -25.51 -10.02
N SER A 63 -6.66 -26.51 -9.32
CA SER A 63 -7.27 -27.12 -8.13
C SER A 63 -7.22 -26.19 -6.91
N PRO A 64 -8.06 -26.40 -5.88
CA PRO A 64 -8.00 -25.63 -4.63
C PRO A 64 -6.62 -25.67 -3.95
N GLU A 65 -5.92 -26.79 -4.07
CA GLU A 65 -4.56 -26.98 -3.56
C GLU A 65 -3.55 -26.11 -4.32
N LEU A 66 -3.71 -26.01 -5.64
CA LEU A 66 -2.86 -25.16 -6.47
C LEU A 66 -3.11 -23.67 -6.21
N TRP A 67 -4.36 -23.28 -5.94
CA TRP A 67 -4.67 -21.93 -5.46
C TRP A 67 -4.05 -21.62 -4.10
N LYS A 68 -4.03 -22.59 -3.18
CA LYS A 68 -3.34 -22.45 -1.89
C LYS A 68 -1.82 -22.32 -2.09
N ALA A 69 -1.22 -23.14 -2.95
CA ALA A 69 0.20 -23.05 -3.31
C ALA A 69 0.52 -21.68 -3.93
N LYS A 70 -0.31 -21.20 -4.86
CA LYS A 70 -0.18 -19.87 -5.47
C LYS A 70 -0.21 -18.78 -4.41
N LYS A 71 -1.17 -18.82 -3.48
CA LYS A 71 -1.28 -17.87 -2.36
C LYS A 71 -0.01 -17.84 -1.51
N ILE A 72 0.54 -19.00 -1.15
CA ILE A 72 1.78 -19.11 -0.37
C ILE A 72 2.95 -18.47 -1.12
N LEU A 73 3.09 -18.71 -2.42
CA LEU A 73 4.17 -18.13 -3.22
C LEU A 73 3.98 -16.64 -3.47
N ASP A 74 2.76 -16.17 -3.69
CA ASP A 74 2.43 -14.75 -3.88
C ASP A 74 2.70 -13.94 -2.61
N SER A 75 2.43 -14.50 -1.43
CA SER A 75 2.67 -13.83 -0.15
C SER A 75 4.12 -13.87 0.33
N THR A 76 4.98 -14.69 -0.30
CA THR A 76 6.31 -15.04 0.24
C THR A 76 7.46 -14.76 -0.71
N LEU A 77 7.26 -14.95 -2.02
CA LEU A 77 8.31 -14.78 -3.02
C LEU A 77 8.25 -13.38 -3.63
N HIS A 78 9.41 -12.80 -3.92
CA HIS A 78 9.53 -11.58 -4.71
C HIS A 78 8.97 -11.80 -6.13
N PRO A 79 8.20 -10.86 -6.72
CA PRO A 79 7.64 -10.99 -8.07
C PRO A 79 8.68 -11.27 -9.15
N ASP A 80 9.82 -10.57 -9.14
CA ASP A 80 10.84 -10.74 -10.18
C ASP A 80 11.92 -11.81 -9.90
N THR A 81 12.48 -11.88 -8.68
CA THR A 81 13.58 -12.85 -8.43
C THR A 81 13.11 -14.23 -8.05
N GLY A 82 11.86 -14.37 -7.60
CA GLY A 82 11.38 -15.62 -7.01
C GLY A 82 12.11 -16.03 -5.73
N GLU A 83 12.89 -15.13 -5.14
CA GLU A 83 13.52 -15.32 -3.84
C GLU A 83 12.55 -15.03 -2.72
N VAL A 84 12.80 -15.63 -1.56
CA VAL A 84 11.98 -15.42 -0.36
C VAL A 84 12.25 -14.01 0.17
N VAL A 85 11.22 -13.18 0.26
CA VAL A 85 11.31 -11.88 0.95
C VAL A 85 11.51 -12.16 2.45
N TYR A 86 12.52 -11.56 3.06
CA TYR A 86 12.82 -11.77 4.48
C TYR A 86 11.75 -11.18 5.39
N LEU A 87 11.48 -11.85 6.52
CA LEU A 87 10.70 -11.25 7.61
C LEU A 87 11.56 -10.14 8.28
N PRO A 88 10.98 -9.02 8.70
CA PRO A 88 9.56 -8.65 8.72
C PRO A 88 9.07 -7.88 7.48
N PHE A 89 9.78 -7.94 6.34
CA PHE A 89 9.51 -7.08 5.18
C PHE A 89 8.51 -7.66 4.16
N ARG A 90 7.90 -8.81 4.45
CA ARG A 90 6.87 -9.41 3.59
C ARG A 90 5.59 -8.58 3.61
N MET A 91 4.85 -8.55 2.51
CA MET A 91 3.52 -7.92 2.46
C MET A 91 2.56 -8.49 3.51
N SER A 92 2.67 -9.78 3.85
CA SER A 92 1.92 -10.43 4.93
C SER A 92 2.29 -9.93 6.34
N SER A 93 3.52 -9.41 6.54
CA SER A 93 3.95 -8.77 7.79
C SER A 93 3.64 -7.27 7.84
N TYR A 94 3.25 -6.65 6.73
CA TYR A 94 3.07 -5.20 6.62
C TYR A 94 2.15 -4.64 7.71
N VAL A 95 1.02 -5.30 7.96
CA VAL A 95 0.06 -4.88 8.99
C VAL A 95 0.67 -4.98 10.39
N LEU A 96 1.39 -6.07 10.68
CA LEU A 96 1.99 -6.30 12.00
C LEU A 96 3.16 -5.35 12.28
N SER A 97 4.03 -5.12 11.31
CA SER A 97 5.17 -4.20 11.48
C SER A 97 4.71 -2.75 11.60
N ASN A 98 3.71 -2.32 10.80
CA ASN A 98 3.12 -1.00 10.95
C ASN A 98 2.34 -0.84 12.26
N LEU A 99 1.73 -1.92 12.78
CA LEU A 99 1.06 -1.89 14.07
C LEU A 99 2.04 -1.54 15.19
N VAL A 100 3.24 -2.15 15.22
CA VAL A 100 4.26 -1.85 16.24
C VAL A 100 4.65 -0.38 16.22
N VAL A 101 4.91 0.16 15.03
CA VAL A 101 5.27 1.57 14.85
C VAL A 101 4.12 2.49 15.23
N THR A 102 2.91 2.18 14.79
CA THR A 102 1.71 3.00 15.06
C THR A 102 1.40 3.05 16.55
N VAL A 103 1.48 1.91 17.24
CA VAL A 103 1.33 1.85 18.70
C VAL A 103 2.42 2.67 19.41
N GLY A 104 3.65 2.59 18.93
CA GLY A 104 4.77 3.42 19.41
C GLY A 104 4.49 4.92 19.26
N MET A 105 4.04 5.36 18.09
CA MET A 105 3.69 6.76 17.79
C MET A 105 2.52 7.30 18.62
N LEU A 106 1.63 6.41 19.10
CA LEU A 106 0.43 6.77 19.86
C LEU A 106 0.60 6.63 21.37
N THR A 107 1.81 6.28 21.83
CA THR A 107 2.09 6.19 23.26
C THR A 107 1.95 7.59 23.89
N PRO A 108 1.13 7.75 24.93
CA PRO A 108 0.88 9.06 25.54
C PRO A 108 2.17 9.63 26.16
N ASN A 109 2.29 10.97 26.16
CA ASN A 109 3.45 11.71 26.67
C ASN A 109 4.77 11.39 25.95
N LEU A 110 4.69 11.04 24.67
CA LEU A 110 5.85 10.98 23.80
C LEU A 110 6.54 12.35 23.76
N GLY A 111 7.73 12.46 24.33
CA GLY A 111 8.55 13.66 24.19
C GLY A 111 8.91 13.93 22.72
N THR A 112 9.51 15.09 22.45
CA THR A 112 10.01 15.46 21.11
C THR A 112 10.92 14.37 20.53
N PHE A 113 11.81 13.83 21.36
CA PHE A 113 12.71 12.73 20.97
C PHE A 113 11.95 11.46 20.59
N GLY A 114 10.96 11.05 21.39
CA GLY A 114 10.14 9.87 21.09
C GLY A 114 9.33 10.05 19.80
N THR A 115 8.80 11.26 19.56
CA THR A 115 8.09 11.58 18.32
C THR A 115 9.01 11.44 17.11
N LEU A 116 10.23 12.00 17.18
CA LEU A 116 11.21 11.88 16.11
C LEU A 116 11.64 10.42 15.89
N PHE A 117 11.94 9.69 16.96
CA PHE A 117 12.35 8.29 16.89
C PHE A 117 11.32 7.44 16.16
N TRP A 118 10.04 7.54 16.54
CA TRP A 118 8.99 6.74 15.92
C TRP A 118 8.65 7.18 14.50
N GLN A 119 8.78 8.47 14.16
CA GLN A 119 8.62 8.95 12.78
C GLN A 119 9.74 8.45 11.86
N ILE A 120 10.99 8.48 12.34
CA ILE A 120 12.14 7.92 11.63
C ILE A 120 11.93 6.41 11.44
N THR A 121 11.57 5.69 12.52
CA THR A 121 11.29 4.25 12.47
C THR A 121 10.20 3.91 11.46
N ASN A 122 9.12 4.72 11.41
CA ASN A 122 8.05 4.55 10.44
C ASN A 122 8.53 4.69 8.99
N GLN A 123 9.34 5.71 8.69
CA GLN A 123 9.87 5.90 7.34
C GLN A 123 10.89 4.83 6.96
N SER A 124 11.76 4.43 7.89
CA SER A 124 12.72 3.34 7.69
C SER A 124 12.01 2.04 7.35
N LEU A 125 10.94 1.70 8.08
CA LEU A 125 10.14 0.52 7.81
C LEU A 125 9.47 0.59 6.43
N ASN A 126 8.86 1.73 6.10
CA ASN A 126 8.22 1.92 4.80
C ASN A 126 9.22 1.82 3.63
N VAL A 127 10.42 2.37 3.77
CA VAL A 127 11.49 2.25 2.76
C VAL A 127 12.01 0.82 2.66
N ALA A 128 12.21 0.14 3.78
CA ALA A 128 12.69 -1.24 3.79
C ALA A 128 11.67 -2.19 3.14
N ILE A 129 10.38 -2.04 3.44
CA ILE A 129 9.31 -2.82 2.83
C ILE A 129 9.19 -2.48 1.34
N ASN A 130 9.21 -1.20 0.98
CA ASN A 130 9.10 -0.80 -0.43
C ASN A 130 10.26 -1.37 -1.23
N THR A 131 11.50 -1.21 -0.77
CA THR A 131 12.70 -1.74 -1.44
C THR A 131 12.66 -3.27 -1.53
N SER A 132 12.15 -3.96 -0.50
CA SER A 132 12.07 -5.43 -0.49
C SER A 132 10.96 -5.99 -1.38
N ASN A 133 9.98 -5.17 -1.78
CA ASN A 133 8.84 -5.58 -2.61
C ASN A 133 8.76 -4.81 -3.94
N ALA A 134 9.77 -3.99 -4.26
CA ALA A 134 9.80 -3.17 -5.46
C ALA A 134 10.06 -4.01 -6.72
N ASN A 135 9.42 -3.64 -7.83
CA ASN A 135 9.69 -4.26 -9.12
C ASN A 135 11.14 -3.99 -9.55
N LYS A 136 11.94 -5.04 -9.76
CA LYS A 136 13.34 -4.97 -10.21
C LYS A 136 13.49 -4.60 -11.68
N SER A 137 12.40 -4.52 -12.43
CA SER A 137 12.39 -4.05 -13.84
C SER A 137 12.60 -2.53 -13.96
N HIS A 138 12.39 -1.76 -12.88
CA HIS A 138 12.71 -0.33 -12.82
C HIS A 138 13.37 0.01 -11.47
N PRO A 139 14.65 -0.39 -11.26
CA PRO A 139 15.31 -0.18 -9.99
C PRO A 139 15.56 1.32 -9.76
N LEU A 140 15.13 1.82 -8.60
CA LEU A 140 15.54 3.14 -8.15
C LEU A 140 17.04 3.14 -7.87
N THR A 141 17.73 4.18 -8.29
CA THR A 141 19.13 4.35 -7.94
C THR A 141 19.28 4.52 -6.42
N THR A 142 20.38 4.01 -5.85
CA THR A 142 20.67 4.15 -4.42
C THR A 142 20.61 5.61 -3.97
N GLN A 143 21.05 6.53 -4.82
CA GLN A 143 20.97 7.96 -4.56
C GLN A 143 19.52 8.45 -4.46
N GLN A 144 18.64 8.06 -5.38
CA GLN A 144 17.21 8.39 -5.29
C GLN A 144 16.56 7.81 -4.04
N LEU A 145 16.91 6.58 -3.66
CA LEU A 145 16.40 5.95 -2.43
C LEU A 145 16.78 6.76 -1.19
N ILE A 146 18.06 7.16 -1.09
CA ILE A 146 18.58 7.96 0.02
C ILE A 146 17.90 9.33 0.05
N THR A 147 17.82 10.02 -1.09
CA THR A 147 17.16 11.33 -1.19
C THR A 147 15.69 11.24 -0.79
N ASN A 148 14.97 10.24 -1.27
CA ASN A 148 13.56 10.04 -0.96
C ASN A 148 13.35 9.74 0.53
N TYR A 149 14.22 8.93 1.14
CA TYR A 149 14.20 8.66 2.56
C TYR A 149 14.39 9.93 3.40
N PHE A 150 15.44 10.71 3.13
CA PHE A 150 15.70 11.94 3.90
C PHE A 150 14.57 12.96 3.74
N LEU A 151 14.05 13.15 2.52
CA LEU A 151 12.93 14.07 2.29
C LEU A 151 11.65 13.61 3.00
N ALA A 152 11.33 12.31 2.97
CA ALA A 152 10.17 11.77 3.66
C ALA A 152 10.30 11.89 5.19
N VAL A 153 11.49 11.61 5.75
CA VAL A 153 11.78 11.80 7.18
C VAL A 153 11.67 13.27 7.56
N SER A 154 12.30 14.17 6.81
CA SER A 154 12.24 15.62 7.07
C SER A 154 10.81 16.13 7.01
N ALA A 155 10.01 15.72 6.02
CA ALA A 155 8.61 16.09 5.91
C ALA A 155 7.78 15.57 7.10
N SER A 156 7.94 14.28 7.45
CA SER A 156 7.20 13.66 8.57
C SER A 156 7.54 14.34 9.91
N CYS A 157 8.82 14.54 10.18
CA CYS A 157 9.29 15.19 11.40
C CYS A 157 8.86 16.65 11.48
N SER A 158 8.94 17.40 10.38
CA SER A 158 8.52 18.82 10.35
C SER A 158 7.03 18.97 10.64
N VAL A 159 6.18 18.13 10.04
CA VAL A 159 4.73 18.17 10.29
C VAL A 159 4.42 17.72 11.71
N ALA A 160 5.05 16.65 12.20
CA ALA A 160 4.82 16.17 13.57
C ALA A 160 5.22 17.22 14.62
N LEU A 161 6.41 17.82 14.50
CA LEU A 161 6.90 18.84 15.42
C LEU A 161 6.10 20.15 15.32
N GLY A 162 5.80 20.58 14.09
CA GLY A 162 5.04 21.80 13.84
C GLY A 162 3.64 21.73 14.44
N LEU A 163 2.91 20.64 14.18
CA LEU A 163 1.57 20.45 14.72
C LEU A 163 1.58 20.22 16.24
N ASN A 164 2.55 19.49 16.79
CA ASN A 164 2.69 19.33 18.25
C ASN A 164 2.96 20.67 18.98
N SER A 165 3.61 21.63 18.33
CA SER A 165 3.84 22.97 18.87
C SER A 165 2.61 23.88 18.73
N ILE A 166 1.86 23.75 17.63
CA ILE A 166 0.72 24.62 17.31
C ILE A 166 -0.55 24.20 18.07
N VAL A 167 -0.88 22.90 18.10
CA VAL A 167 -2.15 22.40 18.66
C VAL A 167 -2.41 22.84 20.11
N PRO A 168 -1.42 22.81 21.03
CA PRO A 168 -1.62 23.31 22.39
C PRO A 168 -1.84 24.82 22.47
N ARG A 169 -1.27 25.60 21.53
CA ARG A 169 -1.31 27.07 21.49
C ARG A 169 -2.60 27.64 20.89
N LEU A 170 -3.50 26.80 20.36
CA LEU A 170 -4.78 27.23 19.83
C LEU A 170 -5.67 27.80 20.95
N LYS A 171 -5.95 29.11 20.92
CA LYS A 171 -6.73 29.80 21.96
C LYS A 171 -8.25 29.64 21.82
N ASN A 172 -8.76 29.39 20.61
CA ASN A 172 -10.20 29.36 20.31
C ASN A 172 -10.80 27.95 20.25
N VAL A 173 -10.23 26.98 20.98
CA VAL A 173 -10.58 25.56 20.85
C VAL A 173 -10.80 24.93 22.23
N SER A 174 -11.88 24.14 22.37
CA SER A 174 -12.20 23.46 23.64
C SER A 174 -11.11 22.46 24.07
N GLN A 175 -10.99 22.18 25.37
CA GLN A 175 -9.98 21.25 25.91
C GLN A 175 -10.12 19.82 25.37
N ASN A 176 -11.36 19.39 25.12
CA ASN A 176 -11.65 18.11 24.49
C ASN A 176 -11.18 18.08 23.03
N THR A 177 -11.45 19.15 22.28
CA THR A 177 -10.99 19.26 20.89
C THR A 177 -9.47 19.33 20.79
N LYS A 178 -8.78 20.02 21.71
CA LYS A 178 -7.31 20.02 21.78
C LYS A 178 -6.72 18.62 21.98
N THR A 179 -7.34 17.83 22.86
CA THR A 179 -6.93 16.45 23.12
C THR A 179 -7.10 15.56 21.89
N ILE A 180 -8.20 15.75 21.15
CA ILE A 180 -8.45 15.01 19.90
C ILE A 180 -7.45 15.45 18.82
N LEU A 181 -7.24 16.76 18.62
CA LEU A 181 -6.27 17.29 17.66
C LEU A 181 -4.86 16.81 17.94
N GLY A 182 -4.45 16.76 19.22
CA GLY A 182 -3.14 16.23 19.63
C GLY A 182 -2.95 14.76 19.22
N ARG A 183 -4.00 13.94 19.38
CA ARG A 183 -4.00 12.54 18.94
C ARG A 183 -3.99 12.38 17.41
N LEU A 184 -4.42 13.39 16.66
CA LEU A 184 -4.42 13.42 15.19
C LEU A 184 -3.11 13.99 14.60
N VAL A 185 -2.21 14.53 15.41
CA VAL A 185 -0.90 15.04 14.92
C VAL A 185 -0.07 13.95 14.24
N PRO A 186 0.12 12.75 14.84
CA PRO A 186 0.84 11.66 14.17
C PRO A 186 0.19 11.27 12.84
N PHE A 187 -1.13 11.36 12.73
CA PHE A 187 -1.89 11.08 11.52
C PHE A 187 -1.59 12.08 10.39
N ALA A 188 -1.65 13.38 10.69
CA ALA A 188 -1.33 14.41 9.71
C ALA A 188 0.11 14.29 9.21
N ALA A 189 1.05 13.93 10.10
CA ALA A 189 2.43 13.67 9.73
C ALA A 189 2.56 12.46 8.78
N VAL A 190 1.89 11.33 9.08
CA VAL A 190 1.95 10.12 8.26
C VAL A 190 1.32 10.34 6.89
N ILE A 191 0.18 11.02 6.80
CA ILE A 191 -0.42 11.38 5.50
C ILE A 191 0.51 12.28 4.70
N SER A 192 1.04 13.33 5.31
CA SER A 192 1.89 14.31 4.62
C SER A 192 3.14 13.62 4.08
N ALA A 193 3.78 12.79 4.91
CA ALA A 193 4.94 12.02 4.51
C ALA A 193 4.61 10.99 3.42
N GLY A 194 3.43 10.34 3.49
CA GLY A 194 2.96 9.41 2.46
C GLY A 194 2.74 10.09 1.10
N ILE A 195 2.18 11.29 1.08
CA ILE A 195 2.00 12.09 -0.14
C ILE A 195 3.36 12.50 -0.71
N VAL A 196 4.25 13.04 0.14
CA VAL A 196 5.61 13.43 -0.26
C VAL A 196 6.37 12.23 -0.84
N ASN A 197 6.29 11.07 -0.17
CA ASN A 197 6.91 9.84 -0.65
C ASN A 197 6.41 9.46 -2.07
N VAL A 198 5.09 9.47 -2.30
CA VAL A 198 4.51 9.16 -3.62
C VAL A 198 4.98 10.15 -4.69
N VAL A 199 4.94 11.46 -4.39
CA VAL A 199 5.34 12.51 -5.34
C VAL A 199 6.82 12.40 -5.68
N LEU A 200 7.68 12.06 -4.73
CA LEU A 200 9.12 11.91 -4.95
C LEU A 200 9.45 10.64 -5.72
N MET A 201 8.88 9.50 -5.30
CA MET A 201 9.10 8.20 -5.94
C MET A 201 8.62 8.19 -7.39
N ARG A 202 7.50 8.86 -7.66
CA ARG A 202 6.89 8.95 -8.99
C ARG A 202 7.11 10.31 -9.66
N GLY A 203 8.08 11.08 -9.17
CA GLY A 203 8.39 12.41 -9.71
C GLY A 203 8.90 12.34 -11.14
N GLU A 204 9.65 11.29 -11.48
CA GLU A 204 10.09 11.04 -12.86
C GLU A 204 8.92 10.74 -13.79
N GLU A 205 7.90 10.01 -13.33
CA GLU A 205 6.67 9.78 -14.08
C GLU A 205 5.91 11.09 -14.33
N LEU A 206 5.86 12.01 -13.35
CA LEU A 206 5.27 13.33 -13.55
C LEU A 206 6.02 14.18 -14.58
N ARG A 207 7.35 14.02 -14.67
CA ARG A 207 8.20 14.78 -15.61
C ARG A 207 8.18 14.22 -17.03
N LYS A 208 8.35 12.89 -17.14
CA LYS A 208 8.49 12.16 -18.42
C LYS A 208 7.16 11.67 -18.96
N GLY A 209 6.20 11.36 -18.10
CA GLY A 209 4.93 10.72 -18.42
C GLY A 209 4.97 9.21 -18.21
N ILE A 210 3.81 8.56 -18.32
CA ILE A 210 3.66 7.10 -18.25
C ILE A 210 3.17 6.54 -19.59
N SER A 211 3.53 5.31 -19.89
CA SER A 211 3.06 4.60 -21.08
C SER A 211 1.55 4.37 -21.02
N ILE A 212 0.89 4.66 -22.13
CA ILE A 212 -0.55 4.45 -22.35
C ILE A 212 -0.73 3.35 -23.39
N PHE A 213 -1.70 2.49 -23.15
CA PHE A 213 -2.00 1.31 -23.96
C PHE A 213 -3.37 1.43 -24.59
N ASN A 214 -3.55 0.89 -25.79
CA ASN A 214 -4.87 0.78 -26.39
C ASN A 214 -5.61 -0.40 -25.74
N LYS A 215 -6.85 -0.18 -25.34
CA LYS A 215 -7.68 -1.18 -24.66
C LYS A 215 -7.94 -2.43 -25.51
N GLU A 216 -8.06 -2.28 -26.82
CA GLU A 216 -8.49 -3.37 -27.71
C GLU A 216 -7.38 -4.34 -28.06
N ASN A 217 -6.16 -3.84 -28.26
CA ASN A 217 -5.00 -4.63 -28.69
C ASN A 217 -3.87 -4.68 -27.64
N ASN A 218 -4.03 -3.97 -26.51
CA ASN A 218 -3.03 -3.82 -25.45
C ASN A 218 -1.65 -3.33 -25.95
N GLU A 219 -1.61 -2.67 -27.12
CA GLU A 219 -0.39 -2.12 -27.70
C GLU A 219 -0.08 -0.76 -27.07
N GLU A 220 1.22 -0.48 -26.89
CA GLU A 220 1.68 0.82 -26.41
C GLU A 220 1.43 1.90 -27.47
N VAL A 221 0.66 2.92 -27.10
CA VAL A 221 0.24 4.01 -27.98
C VAL A 221 1.16 5.22 -27.82
N GLY A 222 1.80 5.37 -26.66
CA GLY A 222 2.76 6.44 -26.39
C GLY A 222 2.87 6.76 -24.91
N ILE A 223 3.47 7.91 -24.60
CA ILE A 223 3.76 8.34 -23.22
C ILE A 223 2.95 9.61 -22.90
N SER A 224 2.11 9.60 -21.87
CA SER A 224 1.28 10.74 -21.44
C SER A 224 1.66 11.28 -20.06
N LYS A 225 1.78 12.61 -19.95
CA LYS A 225 2.00 13.32 -18.68
C LYS A 225 0.71 13.56 -17.92
N ILE A 226 -0.43 13.70 -18.61
CA ILE A 226 -1.73 13.84 -17.95
C ILE A 226 -2.12 12.52 -17.29
N ALA A 227 -1.93 11.39 -17.97
CA ALA A 227 -2.12 10.06 -17.37
C ALA A 227 -1.23 9.88 -16.13
N ALA A 228 0.02 10.36 -16.18
CA ALA A 228 0.93 10.34 -15.03
C ALA A 228 0.40 11.17 -13.85
N LYS A 229 -0.12 12.38 -14.09
CA LYS A 229 -0.74 13.21 -13.03
C LYS A 229 -1.92 12.49 -12.36
N TYR A 230 -2.78 11.84 -13.15
CA TYR A 230 -3.87 11.04 -12.61
C TYR A 230 -3.36 9.84 -11.81
N ALA A 231 -2.40 9.08 -12.36
CA ALA A 231 -1.84 7.91 -11.68
C ALA A 231 -1.21 8.28 -10.33
N VAL A 232 -0.33 9.30 -10.32
CA VAL A 232 0.34 9.76 -9.10
C VAL A 232 -0.64 10.37 -8.10
N GLY A 233 -1.61 11.16 -8.57
CA GLY A 233 -2.66 11.74 -7.73
C GLY A 233 -3.57 10.69 -7.10
N GLU A 234 -4.03 9.70 -7.86
CA GLU A 234 -4.82 8.58 -7.34
C GLU A 234 -3.99 7.71 -6.37
N THR A 235 -2.69 7.52 -6.61
CA THR A 235 -1.80 6.81 -5.66
C THR A 235 -1.66 7.59 -4.35
N ALA A 236 -1.44 8.91 -4.40
CA ALA A 236 -1.41 9.75 -3.21
C ALA A 236 -2.74 9.70 -2.45
N LEU A 237 -3.86 9.80 -3.18
CA LEU A 237 -5.20 9.70 -2.60
C LEU A 237 -5.45 8.33 -1.94
N SER A 238 -4.96 7.24 -2.53
CA SER A 238 -5.10 5.92 -1.89
C SER A 238 -4.30 5.77 -0.61
N ARG A 239 -3.14 6.44 -0.49
CA ARG A 239 -2.41 6.50 0.79
C ARG A 239 -3.23 7.20 1.87
N VAL A 240 -3.91 8.28 1.50
CA VAL A 240 -4.83 9.01 2.40
C VAL A 240 -6.02 8.12 2.79
N ILE A 241 -6.68 7.49 1.80
CA ILE A 241 -7.85 6.63 2.03
C ILE A 241 -7.50 5.40 2.87
N ASN A 242 -6.30 4.85 2.72
CA ASN A 242 -5.85 3.71 3.54
C ASN A 242 -5.51 4.14 4.97
N ALA A 243 -4.77 5.25 5.14
CA ALA A 243 -4.34 5.71 6.47
C ALA A 243 -5.49 6.29 7.32
N THR A 244 -6.47 6.96 6.69
CA THR A 244 -7.52 7.70 7.40
C THR A 244 -8.37 6.81 8.33
N PRO A 245 -8.98 5.71 7.87
CA PRO A 245 -9.82 4.91 8.75
C PRO A 245 -8.99 4.22 9.84
N ILE A 246 -7.77 3.77 9.52
CA ILE A 246 -6.86 3.12 10.46
C ILE A 246 -6.47 4.05 11.60
N MET A 247 -6.29 5.35 11.35
CA MET A 247 -5.85 6.30 12.38
C MET A 247 -6.98 7.11 13.03
N VAL A 248 -8.18 7.15 12.43
CA VAL A 248 -9.33 7.89 12.99
C VAL A 248 -10.27 6.97 13.78
N ILE A 249 -10.56 5.77 13.27
CA ILE A 249 -11.55 4.88 13.90
C ILE A 249 -11.07 4.38 15.28
N PRO A 250 -9.84 3.85 15.45
CA PRO A 250 -9.42 3.34 16.75
C PRO A 250 -9.42 4.39 17.86
N PRO A 251 -8.91 5.63 17.68
CA PRO A 251 -8.98 6.64 18.74
C PRO A 251 -10.40 7.05 19.11
N LEU A 252 -11.33 7.15 18.14
CA LEU A 252 -12.72 7.52 18.41
C LEU A 252 -13.45 6.42 19.20
N ILE A 253 -13.25 5.16 18.83
CA ILE A 253 -13.80 4.03 19.58
C ILE A 253 -13.15 3.93 20.96
N LEU A 254 -11.83 4.13 21.05
CA LEU A 254 -11.11 4.11 22.30
C LEU A 254 -11.62 5.18 23.28
N VAL A 255 -11.92 6.40 22.82
CA VAL A 255 -12.52 7.45 23.66
C VAL A 255 -13.89 7.01 24.19
N LYS A 256 -14.74 6.42 23.35
CA LYS A 256 -16.03 5.87 23.79
C LYS A 256 -15.87 4.75 24.82
N LEU A 257 -14.92 3.85 24.60
CA LEU A 257 -14.62 2.77 25.55
C LEU A 257 -14.03 3.28 26.86
N GLN A 258 -13.13 4.27 26.82
CA GLN A 258 -12.54 4.93 28.00
C GLN A 258 -13.59 5.64 28.86
N ASN A 259 -14.63 6.19 28.24
CA ASN A 259 -15.75 6.83 28.94
C ASN A 259 -16.78 5.83 29.49
N GLY A 260 -16.72 4.56 29.07
CA GLY A 260 -17.63 3.50 29.48
C GLY A 260 -16.88 2.29 30.07
N PHE A 261 -16.78 1.21 29.29
CA PHE A 261 -16.28 -0.10 29.74
C PHE A 261 -14.82 -0.13 30.25
N LEU A 262 -13.98 0.78 29.77
CA LEU A 262 -12.57 0.90 30.20
C LEU A 262 -12.38 1.98 31.27
N LYS A 263 -13.45 2.60 31.77
CA LYS A 263 -13.38 3.62 32.83
C LYS A 263 -12.81 2.99 34.11
N GLY A 264 -11.67 3.49 34.57
CA GLY A 264 -10.99 3.01 35.77
C GLY A 264 -10.15 1.73 35.59
N ARG A 265 -10.00 1.20 34.37
CA ARG A 265 -9.08 0.08 34.11
C ARG A 265 -7.64 0.56 33.92
N GLY A 266 -6.68 -0.27 34.35
CA GLY A 266 -5.26 0.05 34.28
C GLY A 266 -4.74 0.28 32.85
N VAL A 267 -3.63 1.01 32.74
CA VAL A 267 -3.00 1.45 31.48
C VAL A 267 -2.77 0.27 30.51
N GLY A 268 -2.43 -0.91 31.02
CA GLY A 268 -2.22 -2.11 30.20
C GLY A 268 -3.47 -2.58 29.45
N MET A 269 -4.65 -2.54 30.09
CA MET A 269 -5.91 -2.97 29.46
C MET A 269 -6.36 -1.98 28.37
N THR A 270 -6.17 -0.68 28.61
CA THR A 270 -6.43 0.36 27.59
C THR A 270 -5.48 0.24 26.40
N THR A 271 -4.20 -0.08 26.65
CA THR A 271 -3.22 -0.30 25.57
C THR A 271 -3.56 -1.56 24.78
N LEU A 272 -3.94 -2.66 25.43
CA LEU A 272 -4.34 -3.89 24.75
C LEU A 272 -5.58 -3.68 23.88
N ALA A 273 -6.60 -2.99 24.40
CA ALA A 273 -7.79 -2.62 23.62
C ALA A 273 -7.42 -1.74 22.42
N ASN A 274 -6.50 -0.78 22.60
CA ASN A 274 -6.02 0.07 21.53
C ASN A 274 -5.29 -0.75 20.44
N VAL A 275 -4.37 -1.63 20.83
CA VAL A 275 -3.66 -2.52 19.89
C VAL A 275 -4.64 -3.42 19.13
N GLY A 276 -5.61 -4.02 19.83
CA GLY A 276 -6.64 -4.85 19.21
C GLY A 276 -7.51 -4.08 18.20
N LEU A 277 -7.91 -2.85 18.54
CA LEU A 277 -8.67 -1.97 17.65
C LEU A 277 -7.86 -1.58 16.41
N TYR A 278 -6.59 -1.21 16.58
CA TYR A 278 -5.70 -0.91 15.46
C TYR A 278 -5.49 -2.13 14.56
N LEU A 279 -5.28 -3.31 15.15
CA LEU A 279 -5.10 -4.55 14.42
C LEU A 279 -6.37 -4.90 13.61
N ALA A 280 -7.54 -4.91 14.25
CA ALA A 280 -8.81 -5.21 13.60
C ALA A 280 -9.14 -4.22 12.48
N THR A 281 -8.94 -2.92 12.74
CA THR A 281 -9.20 -1.87 11.75
C THR A 281 -8.23 -1.98 10.58
N SER A 282 -6.94 -2.24 10.83
CA SER A 282 -5.93 -2.37 9.77
C SER A 282 -6.20 -3.55 8.84
N PHE A 283 -6.54 -4.73 9.40
CA PHE A 283 -6.89 -5.90 8.59
C PHE A 283 -8.17 -5.73 7.78
N THR A 284 -9.13 -4.96 8.31
CA THR A 284 -10.41 -4.72 7.62
C THR A 284 -10.27 -3.63 6.55
N VAL A 285 -9.56 -2.54 6.86
CA VAL A 285 -9.48 -1.35 6.00
C VAL A 285 -8.48 -1.54 4.88
N LEU A 286 -7.34 -2.19 5.11
CA LEU A 286 -6.29 -2.33 4.10
C LEU A 286 -6.81 -2.94 2.78
N PRO A 287 -7.56 -4.07 2.78
CA PRO A 287 -8.11 -4.64 1.55
C PRO A 287 -9.18 -3.75 0.91
N LEU A 288 -10.01 -3.08 1.73
CA LEU A 288 -11.06 -2.18 1.24
C LEU A 288 -10.44 -0.97 0.55
N ALA A 289 -9.43 -0.34 1.17
CA ALA A 289 -8.75 0.83 0.65
C ALA A 289 -7.95 0.54 -0.62
N LEU A 290 -7.26 -0.61 -0.68
CA LEU A 290 -6.53 -1.04 -1.88
C LEU A 290 -7.47 -1.37 -3.04
N ALA A 291 -8.68 -1.87 -2.78
CA ALA A 291 -9.65 -2.19 -3.81
C ALA A 291 -10.36 -0.98 -4.44
N VAL A 292 -10.28 0.21 -3.82
CA VAL A 292 -10.95 1.43 -4.30
C VAL A 292 -10.50 1.79 -5.71
N PHE A 293 -9.21 1.65 -6.01
CA PHE A 293 -8.64 2.01 -7.30
C PHE A 293 -8.09 0.77 -8.00
N PRO A 294 -8.57 0.46 -9.22
CA PRO A 294 -8.02 -0.66 -9.99
C PRO A 294 -6.58 -0.39 -10.42
N GLN A 295 -5.77 -1.45 -10.58
CA GLN A 295 -4.38 -1.34 -11.04
C GLN A 295 -4.29 -0.83 -12.48
N LYS A 296 -5.22 -1.24 -13.35
CA LYS A 296 -5.35 -0.71 -14.71
C LYS A 296 -6.53 0.26 -14.78
N ARG A 297 -6.28 1.48 -15.23
CA ARG A 297 -7.28 2.54 -15.34
C ARG A 297 -7.55 2.90 -16.79
N GLU A 298 -8.82 3.07 -17.11
CA GLU A 298 -9.26 3.57 -18.40
C GLU A 298 -9.46 5.08 -18.34
N LEU A 299 -8.87 5.81 -19.29
CA LEU A 299 -9.10 7.23 -19.47
C LEU A 299 -9.65 7.48 -20.87
N SER A 300 -10.61 8.39 -20.98
CA SER A 300 -11.01 8.89 -22.31
C SER A 300 -9.89 9.73 -22.90
N VAL A 301 -9.63 9.53 -24.18
CA VAL A 301 -8.61 10.25 -24.95
C VAL A 301 -8.84 11.77 -24.91
N LYS A 302 -10.09 12.22 -24.83
CA LYS A 302 -10.46 13.65 -24.69
C LYS A 302 -9.94 14.33 -23.43
N LYS A 303 -9.57 13.57 -22.40
CA LYS A 303 -8.99 14.10 -21.15
C LYS A 303 -7.46 14.16 -21.18
N LEU A 304 -6.83 13.67 -22.25
CA LEU A 304 -5.37 13.65 -22.42
C LEU A 304 -4.88 14.88 -23.18
N GLU A 305 -3.55 14.94 -23.39
CA GLU A 305 -2.95 15.99 -24.21
C GLU A 305 -3.51 15.96 -25.65
N GLU A 306 -3.62 17.14 -26.27
CA GLU A 306 -4.22 17.30 -27.60
C GLU A 306 -3.57 16.43 -28.69
N ARG A 307 -2.29 16.07 -28.53
CA ARG A 307 -1.56 15.13 -29.40
C ARG A 307 -2.20 13.74 -29.51
N PHE A 308 -3.08 13.37 -28.58
CA PHE A 308 -3.75 12.08 -28.57
C PHE A 308 -5.18 12.14 -29.11
N ASN A 309 -5.77 13.32 -29.30
CA ASN A 309 -7.18 13.51 -29.66
C ASN A 309 -7.60 12.96 -31.04
N ASN A 310 -6.65 12.51 -31.87
CA ASN A 310 -6.88 11.95 -33.21
C ASN A 310 -6.20 10.60 -33.42
N LEU A 311 -5.91 9.86 -32.34
CA LEU A 311 -5.32 8.54 -32.46
C LEU A 311 -6.29 7.57 -33.15
N LYS A 312 -5.77 6.88 -34.17
CA LYS A 312 -6.46 5.80 -34.87
C LYS A 312 -5.72 4.50 -34.60
N ASP A 313 -6.48 3.43 -34.39
CA ASP A 313 -5.93 2.08 -34.32
C ASP A 313 -5.37 1.64 -35.68
N ARG A 314 -4.65 0.52 -35.74
CA ARG A 314 -4.12 -0.07 -36.99
C ARG A 314 -5.19 -0.29 -38.07
N ASN A 315 -6.45 -0.42 -37.65
CA ASN A 315 -7.62 -0.57 -38.51
C ASN A 315 -8.30 0.76 -38.91
N GLY A 316 -7.73 1.92 -38.54
CA GLY A 316 -8.26 3.24 -38.88
C GLY A 316 -9.38 3.75 -37.96
N ASN A 317 -9.79 2.96 -36.96
CA ASN A 317 -10.84 3.32 -36.01
C ASN A 317 -10.33 4.31 -34.95
N PRO A 318 -11.12 5.32 -34.55
CA PRO A 318 -10.72 6.28 -33.53
C PRO A 318 -10.60 5.62 -32.15
N ILE A 319 -9.44 5.77 -31.50
CA ILE A 319 -9.20 5.30 -30.14
C ILE A 319 -9.87 6.28 -29.18
N ASN A 320 -10.97 5.85 -28.55
CA ASN A 320 -11.74 6.69 -27.63
C ASN A 320 -11.32 6.54 -26.16
N TYR A 321 -10.75 5.37 -25.82
CA TYR A 321 -10.32 5.01 -24.47
C TYR A 321 -8.93 4.38 -24.51
N ILE A 322 -8.09 4.79 -23.57
CA ILE A 322 -6.76 4.23 -23.34
C ILE A 322 -6.70 3.63 -21.94
N GLN A 323 -5.79 2.69 -21.76
CA GLN A 323 -5.49 2.08 -20.48
C GLN A 323 -4.10 2.50 -20.02
N PHE A 324 -3.94 2.80 -18.73
CA PHE A 324 -2.61 3.00 -18.15
C PHE A 324 -2.49 2.21 -16.85
N ASN A 325 -1.27 1.77 -16.55
CA ASN A 325 -0.98 1.07 -15.31
C ASN A 325 -0.74 2.10 -14.20
N ARG A 326 -1.58 2.07 -13.17
CA ARG A 326 -1.46 2.93 -12.00
C ARG A 326 -0.32 2.50 -11.09
N GLY A 327 0.11 1.25 -11.13
CA GLY A 327 0.99 0.66 -10.10
C GLY A 327 0.23 0.40 -8.79
N MET A 328 0.86 -0.39 -7.90
CA MET A 328 0.34 -0.69 -6.55
C MET A 328 0.69 0.39 -5.53
#